data_AF-A0A3R9N725-F1
#
_entry.id   AF-A0A3R9N725-F1
#
_cell.length_a   1.000
_cell.length_b   1.000
_cell.length_c   1.000
_cell.angle_alpha   90.00
_cell.angle_beta   90.00
_cell.angle_gamma   90.00
#
_symmetry.space_group_name_H-M   'P 1'
#
loop_
_entity.id
_entity.type
_entity.pdbx_description
1 polymer ?
#
loop_
_entity_poly.entity_id
_entity_poly.type
_entity_poly.pdbx_seq_one_letter_code
_entity_poly.pdbx_strand_id
1 'polypeptide(L)'
;MLFTFYKYIQPTHYFLLKQKGATVFPNPEALPKDILEQLPAVPYKTPLAQSYDLSWQAIQKGWIEVEDKLTHIEPLSIQDNYQFIRAYFNAPWVWYVLGIRLLSFKNPFTELSAFFKSRHTPKASLFSPIIAQPNLGKYKLLEQPPLVTVVIPTLNRYPYLKDVLTDLELQDYPNFEVIVVDQTESFQEAFYNGWNLNLQVIYQKEKALWLARNTAIKQSQGEYILLFDDDSRVETDWITNHIKCLQHYNADVSSGVSISKVGAKVPKHYSFFRVSDQLDTGNAMIKKDVFRRIGLFDRQFEKQRMGDGEFGARVHINGCLNVSNPKAKRLHLKVNSGGLRDMGSWDAFRTKRWLDARPVPSVLYFYRRYFGKNAAILALIKNTPLSIMPYRFKNHKYLTLLGMFLMIFMTPLILFQLIKSWRLSSKKIKQGPLIAPLD
;
A
#
# COMPACT_ATOMS: atom_id res chain seq x y z
N MET A 1 -4.94 -7.88 -15.08
CA MET A 1 -3.86 -6.91 -15.38
C MET A 1 -3.75 -6.77 -16.88
N LEU A 2 -3.76 -5.54 -17.40
CA LEU A 2 -3.73 -5.24 -18.83
C LEU A 2 -2.48 -5.83 -19.53
N PHE A 3 -1.32 -5.58 -18.95
CA PHE A 3 -0.04 -6.10 -19.43
C PHE A 3 0.47 -7.20 -18.51
N THR A 4 0.49 -8.43 -19.01
CA THR A 4 0.84 -9.62 -18.22
C THR A 4 2.28 -9.59 -17.69
N PHE A 5 3.21 -8.90 -18.35
CA PHE A 5 4.60 -8.82 -17.90
C PHE A 5 4.79 -7.99 -16.64
N TYR A 6 3.82 -7.13 -16.31
CA TYR A 6 3.84 -6.35 -15.08
C TYR A 6 3.95 -7.24 -13.83
N LYS A 7 3.37 -8.45 -13.85
CA LYS A 7 3.43 -9.40 -12.72
C LYS A 7 4.83 -9.87 -12.35
N TYR A 8 5.78 -9.82 -13.27
CA TYR A 8 7.18 -10.15 -12.96
C TYR A 8 7.85 -9.01 -12.19
N ILE A 9 7.49 -7.77 -12.53
CA ILE A 9 8.05 -6.57 -11.90
C ILE A 9 7.36 -6.32 -10.56
N GLN A 10 6.03 -6.45 -10.48
CA GLN A 10 5.25 -6.18 -9.28
C GLN A 10 4.24 -7.31 -9.02
N PRO A 11 4.70 -8.49 -8.56
CA PRO A 11 3.86 -9.70 -8.44
C PRO A 11 2.72 -9.61 -7.44
N THR A 12 2.77 -8.65 -6.50
CA THR A 12 1.83 -8.55 -5.37
C THR A 12 1.22 -7.15 -5.30
N HIS A 13 1.05 -6.49 -6.45
CA HIS A 13 0.43 -5.17 -6.55
C HIS A 13 -1.09 -5.25 -6.57
N TYR A 14 -1.79 -4.36 -5.86
CA TYR A 14 -3.25 -4.40 -5.71
C TYR A 14 -3.99 -4.49 -7.05
N PHE A 15 -3.56 -3.72 -8.05
CA PHE A 15 -4.21 -3.69 -9.37
C PHE A 15 -4.09 -4.99 -10.17
N LEU A 16 -3.36 -6.00 -9.69
CA LEU A 16 -3.43 -7.37 -10.21
C LEU A 16 -4.71 -8.10 -9.78
N LEU A 17 -5.30 -7.70 -8.65
CA LEU A 17 -6.52 -8.28 -8.08
C LEU A 17 -7.75 -7.68 -8.75
N LYS A 18 -8.79 -8.51 -8.93
CA LYS A 18 -10.09 -8.05 -9.41
C LYS A 18 -10.90 -7.43 -8.26
N GLN A 19 -11.62 -6.36 -8.56
CA GLN A 19 -12.60 -5.68 -7.70
C GLN A 19 -14.00 -6.23 -8.05
N LYS A 20 -14.57 -7.12 -7.22
CA LYS A 20 -15.88 -7.76 -7.49
C LYS A 20 -16.06 -8.28 -8.93
N GLY A 21 -15.00 -8.88 -9.50
CA GLY A 21 -15.00 -9.43 -10.86
C GLY A 21 -14.47 -8.49 -11.96
N ALA A 22 -14.44 -7.18 -11.72
CA ALA A 22 -13.87 -6.17 -12.61
C ALA A 22 -12.40 -5.86 -12.30
N THR A 23 -11.69 -5.15 -13.18
CA THR A 23 -10.36 -4.59 -12.88
C THR A 23 -10.50 -3.17 -12.33
N VAL A 24 -9.39 -2.55 -11.89
CA VAL A 24 -9.39 -1.12 -11.54
C VAL A 24 -9.39 -0.21 -12.77
N PHE A 25 -9.10 -0.79 -13.94
CA PHE A 25 -8.80 -0.04 -15.14
C PHE A 25 -10.09 0.33 -15.88
N PRO A 26 -10.26 1.61 -16.27
CA PRO A 26 -11.41 2.04 -17.06
C PRO A 26 -11.46 1.31 -18.39
N ASN A 27 -12.65 1.16 -18.94
CA ASN A 27 -12.79 0.88 -20.36
C ASN A 27 -12.20 2.06 -21.16
N PRO A 28 -11.20 1.85 -22.02
CA PRO A 28 -10.59 2.92 -22.80
C PRO A 28 -11.60 3.70 -23.65
N GLU A 29 -12.66 3.04 -24.14
CA GLU A 29 -13.71 3.66 -24.95
C GLU A 29 -14.63 4.57 -24.13
N ALA A 30 -14.71 4.35 -22.81
CA ALA A 30 -15.48 5.16 -21.89
C ALA A 30 -14.68 6.37 -21.36
N LEU A 31 -13.41 6.52 -21.74
CA LEU A 31 -12.61 7.68 -21.32
C LEU A 31 -13.09 8.95 -22.04
N PRO A 32 -13.34 10.05 -21.31
CA PRO A 32 -13.69 11.32 -21.92
C PRO A 32 -12.62 11.82 -22.89
N LYS A 33 -13.04 12.53 -23.95
CA LYS A 33 -12.13 12.99 -25.01
C LYS A 33 -11.04 13.93 -24.49
N ASP A 34 -11.41 14.83 -23.58
CA ASP A 34 -10.50 15.77 -22.91
C ASP A 34 -9.45 15.03 -22.04
N ILE A 35 -9.80 13.86 -21.48
CA ILE A 35 -8.84 13.01 -20.78
C ILE A 35 -7.91 12.33 -21.77
N LEU A 36 -8.44 11.75 -22.85
CA LEU A 36 -7.66 11.08 -23.88
C LEU A 36 -6.61 12.00 -24.52
N GLU A 37 -6.96 13.27 -24.77
CA GLU A 37 -6.05 14.28 -25.33
C GLU A 37 -4.85 14.59 -24.41
N GLN A 38 -4.95 14.33 -23.10
CA GLN A 38 -3.86 14.51 -22.12
C GLN A 38 -2.93 13.28 -22.02
N LEU A 39 -3.29 12.16 -22.67
CA LEU A 39 -2.53 10.91 -22.59
C LEU A 39 -1.57 10.77 -23.78
N PRO A 40 -0.24 10.75 -23.56
CA PRO A 40 0.72 10.60 -24.64
C PRO A 40 0.59 9.23 -25.31
N ALA A 41 0.66 9.22 -26.65
CA ALA A 41 0.68 7.99 -27.42
C ALA A 41 2.00 7.23 -27.22
N VAL A 42 1.90 5.92 -27.02
CA VAL A 42 3.04 5.00 -26.99
C VAL A 42 2.88 3.99 -28.14
N PRO A 43 3.92 3.74 -28.95
CA PRO A 43 3.81 2.85 -30.09
C PRO A 43 3.77 1.39 -29.64
N TYR A 44 2.63 0.74 -29.85
CA TYR A 44 2.42 -0.70 -29.68
C TYR A 44 2.19 -1.41 -31.01
N LYS A 45 2.39 -2.74 -31.03
CA LYS A 45 2.15 -3.57 -32.21
C LYS A 45 0.67 -3.65 -32.56
N THR A 46 -0.20 -3.71 -31.55
CA THR A 46 -1.64 -3.93 -31.74
C THR A 46 -2.47 -2.74 -31.26
N PRO A 47 -3.61 -2.41 -31.93
CA PRO A 47 -4.53 -1.37 -31.47
C PRO A 47 -5.06 -1.64 -30.06
N LEU A 48 -5.32 -2.90 -29.72
CA LEU A 48 -5.75 -3.32 -28.39
C LEU A 48 -4.73 -2.94 -27.31
N ALA A 49 -3.43 -3.14 -27.56
CA ALA A 49 -2.39 -2.75 -26.62
C ALA A 49 -2.30 -1.22 -26.46
N GLN A 50 -2.52 -0.44 -27.53
CA GLN A 50 -2.61 1.03 -27.45
C GLN A 50 -3.80 1.45 -26.57
N SER A 51 -4.96 0.83 -26.78
CA SER A 51 -6.17 1.06 -25.99
C SER A 51 -5.97 0.74 -24.50
N TYR A 52 -5.38 -0.42 -24.19
CA TYR A 52 -5.04 -0.78 -22.81
C TYR A 52 -3.99 0.16 -22.18
N ASP A 53 -3.07 0.69 -22.97
CA ASP A 53 -2.11 1.66 -22.48
C ASP A 53 -2.77 2.97 -22.06
N LEU A 54 -3.76 3.47 -22.82
CA LEU A 54 -4.54 4.66 -22.44
C LEU A 54 -5.24 4.45 -21.09
N SER A 55 -5.88 3.30 -20.90
CA SER A 55 -6.51 2.97 -19.61
C SER A 55 -5.52 2.82 -18.46
N TRP A 56 -4.35 2.23 -18.71
CA TRP A 56 -3.25 2.21 -17.73
C TRP A 56 -2.80 3.64 -17.38
N GLN A 57 -2.57 4.47 -18.39
CA GLN A 57 -2.09 5.84 -18.21
C GLN A 57 -3.10 6.71 -17.45
N ALA A 58 -4.39 6.60 -17.74
CA ALA A 58 -5.46 7.34 -17.05
C ALA A 58 -5.36 7.15 -15.52
N ILE A 59 -5.31 5.90 -15.05
CA ILE A 59 -5.16 5.58 -13.62
C ILE A 59 -3.84 6.12 -13.05
N GLN A 60 -2.74 6.00 -13.79
CA GLN A 60 -1.43 6.41 -13.31
C GLN A 60 -1.27 7.94 -13.25
N LYS A 61 -2.00 8.67 -14.10
CA LYS A 61 -1.95 10.14 -14.19
C LYS A 61 -3.04 10.86 -13.39
N GLY A 62 -3.89 10.13 -12.67
CA GLY A 62 -4.79 10.69 -11.66
C GLY A 62 -6.28 10.65 -12.00
N TRP A 63 -6.70 9.90 -13.02
CA TRP A 63 -8.11 9.64 -13.26
C TRP A 63 -8.69 8.71 -12.18
N ILE A 64 -9.80 9.12 -11.54
CA ILE A 64 -10.43 8.42 -10.42
C ILE A 64 -11.88 8.02 -10.71
N GLU A 65 -12.59 8.79 -11.53
CA GLU A 65 -14.01 8.60 -11.86
C GLU A 65 -14.19 7.44 -12.85
N VAL A 66 -14.06 6.21 -12.33
CA VAL A 66 -14.11 4.99 -13.13
C VAL A 66 -15.44 4.29 -12.92
N GLU A 67 -16.45 4.68 -13.70
CA GLU A 67 -17.76 4.02 -13.72
C GLU A 67 -17.73 2.73 -14.54
N ASP A 68 -17.22 2.79 -15.78
CA ASP A 68 -17.06 1.61 -16.64
C ASP A 68 -15.65 1.01 -16.51
N LYS A 69 -15.58 -0.18 -15.90
CA LYS A 69 -14.34 -0.93 -15.63
C LYS A 69 -14.26 -2.15 -16.52
N LEU A 70 -13.07 -2.43 -17.04
CA LEU A 70 -12.82 -3.67 -17.79
C LEU A 70 -13.05 -4.90 -16.91
N THR A 71 -13.95 -5.80 -17.33
CA THR A 71 -14.26 -7.07 -16.64
C THR A 71 -13.48 -8.26 -17.21
N HIS A 72 -13.23 -8.23 -18.51
CA HIS A 72 -12.45 -9.20 -19.26
C HIS A 72 -11.20 -8.53 -19.86
N ILE A 73 -10.05 -9.22 -19.76
CA ILE A 73 -8.78 -8.75 -20.33
C ILE A 73 -8.35 -9.76 -21.38
N GLU A 74 -8.27 -9.31 -22.63
CA GLU A 74 -7.75 -10.11 -23.72
C GLU A 74 -6.22 -10.21 -23.65
N PRO A 75 -5.64 -11.38 -23.96
CA PRO A 75 -4.20 -11.58 -23.88
C PRO A 75 -3.48 -10.81 -25.00
N LEU A 76 -2.61 -9.87 -24.62
CA LEU A 76 -1.73 -9.15 -25.54
C LEU A 76 -0.56 -10.01 -26.05
N SER A 77 0.01 -9.60 -27.19
CA SER A 77 1.19 -10.25 -27.76
C SER A 77 2.43 -10.13 -26.85
N ILE A 78 3.39 -11.03 -27.00
CA ILE A 78 4.68 -10.99 -26.28
C ILE A 78 5.41 -9.67 -26.58
N GLN A 79 5.35 -9.19 -27.82
CA GLN A 79 5.97 -7.93 -28.23
C GLN A 79 5.32 -6.73 -27.52
N ASP A 80 3.98 -6.66 -27.46
CA ASP A 80 3.28 -5.57 -26.77
C ASP A 80 3.63 -5.51 -25.28
N ASN A 81 3.73 -6.69 -24.64
CA ASN A 81 4.15 -6.77 -23.24
C ASN A 81 5.60 -6.26 -23.04
N TYR A 82 6.51 -6.53 -23.98
CA TYR A 82 7.86 -5.97 -23.95
C TYR A 82 7.87 -4.46 -24.21
N GLN A 83 7.06 -3.97 -25.15
CA GLN A 83 6.91 -2.54 -25.42
C GLN A 83 6.44 -1.81 -24.15
N PHE A 84 5.43 -2.33 -23.46
CA PHE A 84 4.95 -1.78 -22.19
C PHE A 84 6.05 -1.68 -21.13
N ILE A 85 6.77 -2.78 -20.86
CA ILE A 85 7.81 -2.72 -19.83
C ILE A 85 9.00 -1.83 -20.23
N ARG A 86 9.28 -1.70 -21.54
CA ARG A 86 10.29 -0.76 -22.04
C ARG A 86 9.85 0.69 -21.92
N ALA A 87 8.58 0.99 -22.17
CA ALA A 87 8.04 2.34 -22.05
C ALA A 87 8.16 2.86 -20.61
N TYR A 88 7.76 2.05 -19.61
CA TYR A 88 7.59 2.53 -18.23
C TYR A 88 8.66 2.08 -17.22
N PHE A 89 9.48 1.07 -17.51
CA PHE A 89 10.46 0.53 -16.55
C PHE A 89 11.88 0.56 -17.09
N ASN A 90 12.85 0.82 -16.21
CA ASN A 90 14.26 0.92 -16.59
C ASN A 90 14.79 -0.40 -17.18
N ALA A 91 15.81 -0.29 -18.04
CA ALA A 91 16.37 -1.42 -18.78
C ALA A 91 16.69 -2.67 -17.93
N PRO A 92 17.22 -2.57 -16.68
CA PRO A 92 17.46 -3.74 -15.84
C PRO A 92 16.21 -4.59 -15.58
N TRP A 93 15.04 -3.96 -15.44
CA TRP A 93 13.77 -4.67 -15.26
C TRP A 93 13.34 -5.40 -16.54
N VAL A 94 13.60 -4.82 -17.71
CA VAL A 94 13.28 -5.43 -18.99
C VAL A 94 14.12 -6.70 -19.21
N TRP A 95 15.42 -6.63 -18.92
CA TRP A 95 16.31 -7.79 -18.94
C TRP A 95 15.94 -8.85 -17.89
N TYR A 96 15.60 -8.42 -16.67
CA TYR A 96 15.12 -9.31 -15.61
C TYR A 96 13.89 -10.11 -16.05
N VAL A 97 12.91 -9.46 -16.70
CA VAL A 97 11.72 -10.15 -17.22
C VAL A 97 12.10 -11.17 -18.29
N LEU A 98 12.95 -10.81 -19.26
CA LEU A 98 13.45 -11.77 -20.25
C LEU A 98 14.11 -12.98 -19.57
N GLY A 99 15.03 -12.74 -18.64
CA GLY A 99 15.73 -13.80 -17.90
C GLY A 99 14.78 -14.75 -17.20
N ILE A 100 13.79 -14.23 -16.45
CA ILE A 100 12.79 -15.07 -15.80
C ILE A 100 11.96 -15.87 -16.81
N ARG A 101 11.59 -15.28 -17.94
CA ARG A 101 10.78 -15.98 -18.95
C ARG A 101 11.54 -17.14 -19.60
N LEU A 102 12.82 -16.95 -19.90
CA LEU A 102 13.69 -18.01 -20.40
C LEU A 102 13.89 -19.12 -19.36
N LEU A 103 14.17 -18.75 -18.09
CA LEU A 103 14.28 -19.71 -16.98
C LEU A 103 12.96 -20.42 -16.65
N SER A 104 11.82 -19.84 -17.05
CA SER A 104 10.49 -20.45 -16.94
C SER A 104 10.11 -21.25 -18.20
N PHE A 105 11.08 -21.62 -19.03
CA PHE A 105 10.93 -22.44 -20.24
C PHE A 105 9.92 -21.88 -21.27
N LYS A 106 9.81 -20.54 -21.36
CA LYS A 106 9.11 -19.91 -22.48
C LYS A 106 9.95 -20.03 -23.77
N ASN A 107 9.29 -20.15 -24.91
CA ASN A 107 9.96 -20.43 -26.18
C ASN A 107 11.02 -19.34 -26.50
N PRO A 108 12.31 -19.68 -26.50
CA PRO A 108 13.38 -18.69 -26.55
C PRO A 108 13.39 -17.88 -27.84
N PHE A 109 13.06 -18.51 -28.98
CA PHE A 109 13.03 -17.82 -30.27
C PHE A 109 11.94 -16.75 -30.31
N THR A 110 10.74 -17.07 -29.80
CA THR A 110 9.63 -16.09 -29.74
C THR A 110 9.93 -14.95 -28.77
N GLU A 111 10.51 -15.25 -27.60
CA GLU A 111 10.86 -14.24 -26.59
C GLU A 111 11.95 -13.31 -27.11
N LEU A 112 13.05 -13.86 -27.65
CA LEU A 112 14.16 -13.06 -28.17
C LEU A 112 13.72 -12.21 -29.37
N SER A 113 12.96 -12.78 -30.30
CA SER A 113 12.40 -12.02 -31.43
C SER A 113 11.57 -10.83 -30.97
N ALA A 114 10.63 -11.05 -30.04
CA ALA A 114 9.79 -9.98 -29.48
C ALA A 114 10.60 -8.95 -28.67
N PHE A 115 11.58 -9.41 -27.89
CA PHE A 115 12.48 -8.57 -27.11
C PHE A 115 13.29 -7.62 -27.99
N PHE A 116 13.82 -8.11 -29.12
CA PHE A 116 14.58 -7.28 -30.05
C PHE A 116 13.66 -6.37 -30.89
N LYS A 117 12.49 -6.85 -31.33
CA LYS A 117 11.51 -6.02 -32.06
C LYS A 117 11.02 -4.82 -31.24
N SER A 118 10.94 -4.96 -29.91
CA SER A 118 10.53 -3.87 -29.01
C SER A 118 11.66 -2.88 -28.67
N ARG A 119 12.92 -3.08 -29.12
CA ARG A 119 14.09 -2.32 -28.62
C ARG A 119 14.02 -0.80 -28.84
N HIS A 120 13.30 -0.35 -29.87
CA HIS A 120 13.14 1.07 -30.21
C HIS A 120 11.89 1.71 -29.58
N THR A 121 11.26 1.05 -28.59
CA THR A 121 10.12 1.64 -27.89
C THR A 121 10.57 2.89 -27.11
N PRO A 122 9.97 4.06 -27.34
CA PRO A 122 10.32 5.28 -26.63
C PRO A 122 9.93 5.16 -25.15
N LYS A 123 10.62 5.93 -24.31
CA LYS A 123 10.28 6.05 -22.89
C LYS A 123 9.04 6.91 -22.71
N ALA A 124 8.14 6.47 -21.83
CA ALA A 124 6.96 7.22 -21.43
C ALA A 124 7.05 7.60 -19.95
N SER A 125 6.56 8.79 -19.61
CA SER A 125 6.47 9.22 -18.22
C SER A 125 5.19 8.69 -17.58
N LEU A 126 5.34 7.92 -16.49
CA LEU A 126 4.21 7.31 -15.79
C LEU A 126 3.32 8.34 -15.07
N PHE A 127 3.92 9.46 -14.62
CA PHE A 127 3.28 10.45 -13.74
C PHE A 127 3.40 11.88 -14.29
N SER A 128 3.55 12.04 -15.61
CA SER A 128 3.60 13.37 -16.26
C SER A 128 3.19 13.29 -17.74
N PRO A 129 2.43 14.27 -18.27
CA PRO A 129 1.64 15.23 -17.50
C PRO A 129 0.63 14.52 -16.60
N ILE A 130 0.30 15.14 -15.47
CA ILE A 130 -0.81 14.71 -14.61
C ILE A 130 -2.11 15.25 -15.19
N ILE A 131 -3.20 14.51 -15.04
CA ILE A 131 -4.53 14.98 -15.41
C ILE A 131 -4.89 16.15 -14.50
N ALA A 132 -5.56 17.17 -15.06
CA ALA A 132 -6.01 18.33 -14.31
C ALA A 132 -6.74 17.92 -13.02
N GLN A 133 -6.35 18.51 -11.90
CA GLN A 133 -6.86 18.14 -10.59
C GLN A 133 -8.03 19.06 -10.23
N PRO A 134 -9.10 18.53 -9.63
CA PRO A 134 -10.23 19.34 -9.19
C PRO A 134 -9.78 20.30 -8.09
N ASN A 135 -10.31 21.52 -8.11
CA ASN A 135 -10.17 22.42 -6.98
C ASN A 135 -11.17 21.98 -5.90
N LEU A 136 -10.64 21.47 -4.77
CA LEU A 136 -11.48 21.02 -3.67
C LEU A 136 -12.08 22.24 -2.94
N GLY A 137 -13.20 22.75 -3.45
CA GLY A 137 -13.90 23.93 -2.94
C GLY A 137 -14.64 23.73 -1.61
N LYS A 138 -15.75 24.45 -1.41
CA LYS A 138 -16.65 24.25 -0.26
C LYS A 138 -17.55 23.04 -0.51
N TYR A 139 -17.82 22.28 0.53
CA TYR A 139 -18.47 20.97 0.43
C TYR A 139 -19.61 20.82 1.44
N LYS A 140 -20.70 20.16 1.01
CA LYS A 140 -21.90 19.88 1.84
C LYS A 140 -21.61 19.19 3.17
N LEU A 141 -20.68 18.22 3.26
CA LEU A 141 -20.33 17.58 4.54
C LEU A 141 -19.64 18.55 5.50
N LEU A 142 -19.19 19.73 5.06
CA LEU A 142 -18.67 20.75 5.98
C LEU A 142 -19.78 21.67 6.53
N GLU A 143 -20.98 21.64 5.94
CA GLU A 143 -22.17 22.35 6.46
C GLU A 143 -22.83 21.57 7.61
N GLN A 144 -22.79 20.24 7.53
CA GLN A 144 -23.22 19.32 8.58
C GLN A 144 -22.10 18.29 8.81
N PRO A 145 -21.06 18.64 9.60
CA PRO A 145 -19.87 17.82 9.78
C PRO A 145 -20.22 16.46 10.40
N PRO A 146 -20.06 15.33 9.69
CA PRO A 146 -20.28 14.00 10.28
C PRO A 146 -19.25 13.71 11.37
N LEU A 147 -19.60 12.86 12.34
CA LEU A 147 -18.68 12.51 13.42
C LEU A 147 -17.51 11.68 12.88
N VAL A 148 -16.29 12.11 13.19
CA VAL A 148 -15.05 11.38 12.91
C VAL A 148 -14.49 10.80 14.21
N THR A 149 -14.13 9.52 14.22
CA THR A 149 -13.39 8.92 15.34
C THR A 149 -11.92 8.78 14.96
N VAL A 150 -11.04 9.50 15.65
CA VAL A 150 -9.58 9.36 15.53
C VAL A 150 -9.12 8.20 16.40
N VAL A 151 -8.50 7.18 15.81
CA VAL A 151 -8.04 5.97 16.50
C VAL A 151 -6.53 5.98 16.64
N ILE A 152 -6.04 5.97 17.88
CA ILE A 152 -4.61 6.05 18.20
C ILE A 152 -4.20 4.89 19.10
N PRO A 153 -3.54 3.85 18.57
CA PRO A 153 -2.87 2.86 19.41
C PRO A 153 -1.53 3.43 19.91
N THR A 154 -1.26 3.33 21.21
CA THR A 154 0.03 3.74 21.78
C THR A 154 0.67 2.65 22.65
N LEU A 155 1.99 2.69 22.76
CA LEU A 155 2.79 1.81 23.62
C LEU A 155 4.14 2.48 23.94
N ASN A 156 4.33 2.86 25.21
CA ASN A 156 5.56 3.46 25.75
C ASN A 156 6.02 4.74 25.02
N ARG A 157 5.08 5.63 24.63
CA ARG A 157 5.38 6.81 23.78
C ARG A 157 4.71 8.12 24.20
N TYR A 158 4.43 8.30 25.49
CA TYR A 158 3.80 9.52 26.03
C TYR A 158 4.36 10.86 25.49
N PRO A 159 5.69 11.07 25.34
CA PRO A 159 6.19 12.32 24.80
C PRO A 159 5.70 12.63 23.39
N TYR A 160 5.61 11.63 22.52
CA TYR A 160 5.13 11.79 21.15
C TYR A 160 3.60 11.85 21.09
N LEU A 161 2.93 11.08 21.95
CA LEU A 161 1.48 11.14 22.09
C LEU A 161 1.02 12.53 22.54
N LYS A 162 1.79 13.21 23.40
CA LYS A 162 1.51 14.59 23.81
C LYS A 162 1.48 15.53 22.60
N ASP A 163 2.46 15.42 21.70
CA ASP A 163 2.51 16.22 20.47
C ASP A 163 1.31 15.90 19.56
N VAL A 164 0.96 14.61 19.45
CA VAL A 164 -0.21 14.16 18.68
C VAL A 164 -1.52 14.76 19.22
N LEU A 165 -1.75 14.71 20.53
CA LEU A 165 -2.96 15.28 21.14
C LEU A 165 -3.00 16.81 21.00
N THR A 166 -1.83 17.47 21.11
CA THR A 166 -1.72 18.92 20.87
C THR A 166 -2.09 19.28 19.43
N ASP A 167 -1.62 18.53 18.42
CA ASP A 167 -1.99 18.76 17.02
C ASP A 167 -3.50 18.53 16.78
N LEU A 168 -4.12 17.62 17.54
CA LEU A 168 -5.55 17.34 17.45
C LEU A 168 -6.40 18.47 18.04
N GLU A 169 -5.98 19.12 19.12
CA GLU A 169 -6.66 20.30 19.68
C GLU A 169 -6.70 21.49 18.70
N LEU A 170 -5.76 21.51 17.75
CA LEU A 170 -5.64 22.57 16.74
C LEU A 170 -6.39 22.27 15.44
N GLN A 171 -7.10 21.14 15.32
CA GLN A 171 -7.83 20.80 14.10
C GLN A 171 -8.98 21.77 13.84
N ASP A 172 -9.16 22.14 12.57
CA ASP A 172 -10.24 23.03 12.12
C ASP A 172 -11.59 22.32 11.95
N TYR A 173 -11.59 20.98 12.01
CA TYR A 173 -12.78 20.17 11.87
C TYR A 173 -13.51 20.05 13.22
N PRO A 174 -14.77 20.47 13.33
CA PRO A 174 -15.40 20.68 14.64
C PRO A 174 -16.01 19.43 15.28
N ASN A 175 -16.25 18.35 14.53
CA ASN A 175 -17.03 17.20 15.02
C ASN A 175 -16.23 15.89 15.01
N PHE A 176 -15.31 15.74 15.97
CA PHE A 176 -14.55 14.50 16.12
C PHE A 176 -14.40 14.08 17.57
N GLU A 177 -14.20 12.79 17.76
CA GLU A 177 -13.80 12.15 19.01
C GLU A 177 -12.45 11.47 18.83
N VAL A 178 -11.75 11.22 19.92
CA VAL A 178 -10.43 10.57 19.93
C VAL A 178 -10.51 9.36 20.84
N ILE A 179 -10.14 8.19 20.32
CA ILE A 179 -10.00 6.97 21.10
C ILE A 179 -8.53 6.56 21.12
N VAL A 180 -7.91 6.67 22.29
CA VAL A 180 -6.55 6.16 22.54
C VAL A 180 -6.64 4.76 23.14
N VAL A 181 -5.89 3.82 22.56
CA VAL A 181 -5.72 2.48 23.15
C VAL A 181 -4.28 2.33 23.62
N ASP A 182 -4.08 2.44 24.93
CA ASP A 182 -2.78 2.41 25.56
C ASP A 182 -2.40 1.00 26.02
N GLN A 183 -1.25 0.53 25.57
CA GLN A 183 -0.72 -0.81 25.87
C GLN A 183 0.51 -0.76 26.80
N THR A 184 0.82 0.41 27.35
CA THR A 184 1.96 0.67 28.24
C THR A 184 1.75 -0.01 29.59
N GLU A 185 2.70 -0.84 30.03
CA GLU A 185 2.58 -1.54 31.33
C GLU A 185 2.52 -0.55 32.50
N SER A 186 3.31 0.51 32.47
CA SER A 186 3.23 1.65 33.38
C SER A 186 2.19 2.66 32.90
N PHE A 187 0.92 2.22 32.80
CA PHE A 187 -0.19 3.06 32.38
C PHE A 187 -0.31 4.31 33.26
N GLN A 188 -0.43 5.49 32.65
CA GLN A 188 -0.49 6.78 33.33
C GLN A 188 -1.85 7.42 33.05
N GLU A 189 -2.87 7.08 33.84
CA GLU A 189 -4.22 7.62 33.66
C GLU A 189 -4.24 9.15 33.69
N ALA A 190 -3.47 9.76 34.60
CA ALA A 190 -3.37 11.22 34.73
C ALA A 190 -2.83 11.94 33.48
N PHE A 191 -2.10 11.27 32.58
CA PHE A 191 -1.62 11.85 31.32
C PHE A 191 -2.77 12.29 30.40
N TYR A 192 -3.92 11.64 30.54
CA TYR A 192 -5.09 11.84 29.68
C TYR A 192 -6.07 12.89 30.22
N ASN A 193 -5.78 13.50 31.37
CA ASN A 193 -6.61 14.55 31.95
C ASN A 193 -6.22 15.93 31.40
N GLY A 194 -7.22 16.80 31.22
CA GLY A 194 -7.01 18.22 30.90
C GLY A 194 -6.85 18.56 29.42
N TRP A 195 -7.03 17.60 28.51
CA TRP A 195 -7.11 17.85 27.07
C TRP A 195 -8.47 18.42 26.68
N ASN A 196 -8.49 19.44 25.82
CA ASN A 196 -9.69 19.99 25.21
C ASN A 196 -10.12 19.14 24.00
N LEU A 197 -10.33 17.84 24.24
CA LEU A 197 -10.71 16.84 23.25
C LEU A 197 -11.83 15.99 23.83
N ASN A 198 -12.74 15.54 22.97
CA ASN A 198 -13.62 14.41 23.31
C ASN A 198 -12.79 13.11 23.28
N LEU A 199 -12.05 12.88 24.38
CA LEU A 199 -11.02 11.84 24.49
C LEU A 199 -11.51 10.68 25.34
N GLN A 200 -11.55 9.48 24.73
CA GLN A 200 -11.73 8.22 25.41
C GLN A 200 -10.41 7.45 25.44
N VAL A 201 -10.10 6.82 26.57
CA VAL A 201 -8.89 6.01 26.75
C VAL A 201 -9.28 4.59 27.13
N ILE A 202 -8.65 3.62 26.49
CA ILE A 202 -8.83 2.20 26.77
C ILE A 202 -7.46 1.62 27.08
N TYR A 203 -7.30 1.09 28.30
CA TYR A 203 -6.11 0.32 28.64
C TYR A 203 -6.21 -1.11 28.09
N GLN A 204 -5.20 -1.53 27.33
CA GLN A 204 -5.12 -2.87 26.74
C GLN A 204 -3.86 -3.60 27.20
N LYS A 205 -4.03 -4.65 28.00
CA LYS A 205 -2.92 -5.47 28.49
C LYS A 205 -2.13 -6.21 27.39
N GLU A 206 -2.82 -6.70 26.36
CA GLU A 206 -2.16 -7.38 25.24
C GLU A 206 -1.47 -6.34 24.33
N LYS A 207 -0.15 -6.46 24.17
CA LYS A 207 0.63 -5.64 23.23
C LYS A 207 0.43 -6.11 21.78
N ALA A 208 -0.60 -5.61 21.12
CA ALA A 208 -1.13 -6.03 19.82
C ALA A 208 -1.80 -4.84 19.09
N LEU A 209 -1.23 -4.41 17.96
CA LEU A 209 -1.64 -3.21 17.22
C LEU A 209 -2.99 -3.38 16.54
N TRP A 210 -3.22 -4.53 15.89
CA TRP A 210 -4.47 -4.76 15.16
C TRP A 210 -5.62 -4.96 16.15
N LEU A 211 -5.36 -5.62 17.29
CA LEU A 211 -6.29 -5.68 18.41
C LEU A 211 -6.64 -4.28 18.92
N ALA A 212 -5.64 -3.43 19.18
CA ALA A 212 -5.87 -2.07 19.68
C ALA A 212 -6.76 -1.25 18.73
N ARG A 213 -6.44 -1.28 17.42
CA ARG A 213 -7.27 -0.63 16.40
C ARG A 213 -8.68 -1.23 16.33
N ASN A 214 -8.80 -2.55 16.37
CA ASN A 214 -10.10 -3.23 16.34
C ASN A 214 -10.95 -2.86 17.57
N THR A 215 -10.36 -2.78 18.76
CA THR A 215 -11.03 -2.37 20.00
C THR A 215 -11.56 -0.95 19.87
N ALA A 216 -10.73 0.00 19.43
CA ALA A 216 -11.16 1.38 19.23
C ALA A 216 -12.26 1.50 18.16
N ILE A 217 -12.15 0.80 17.03
CA ILE A 217 -13.18 0.83 15.98
C ILE A 217 -14.52 0.31 16.49
N LYS A 218 -14.52 -0.73 17.33
CA LYS A 218 -15.75 -1.24 17.93
C LYS A 218 -16.41 -0.25 18.90
N GLN A 219 -15.62 0.54 19.62
CA GLN A 219 -16.12 1.54 20.58
C GLN A 219 -16.46 2.89 19.92
N SER A 220 -15.94 3.14 18.71
CA SER A 220 -16.18 4.36 17.95
C SER A 220 -17.67 4.66 17.78
N GLN A 221 -18.04 5.94 17.78
CA GLN A 221 -19.37 6.43 17.44
C GLN A 221 -19.39 7.11 16.06
N GLY A 222 -18.22 7.51 15.55
CA GLY A 222 -18.10 8.20 14.27
C GLY A 222 -18.54 7.40 13.06
N GLU A 223 -19.07 8.12 12.07
CA GLU A 223 -19.37 7.58 10.73
C GLU A 223 -18.09 7.30 9.95
N TYR A 224 -17.01 8.00 10.29
CA TYR A 224 -15.70 7.88 9.69
C TYR A 224 -14.66 7.53 10.75
N ILE A 225 -13.78 6.60 10.42
CA ILE A 225 -12.65 6.20 11.25
C ILE A 225 -11.39 6.80 10.65
N LEU A 226 -10.71 7.67 11.39
CA LEU A 226 -9.42 8.23 11.01
C LEU A 226 -8.32 7.54 11.80
N LEU A 227 -7.52 6.74 11.11
CA LEU A 227 -6.45 5.98 11.74
C LEU A 227 -5.17 6.83 11.83
N PHE A 228 -4.61 6.92 13.03
CA PHE A 228 -3.45 7.77 13.30
C PHE A 228 -2.40 7.07 14.17
N ASP A 229 -1.11 7.32 13.88
CA ASP A 229 -0.01 6.77 14.67
C ASP A 229 0.44 7.77 15.75
N ASP A 230 0.87 7.24 16.90
CA ASP A 230 1.32 8.02 18.06
C ASP A 230 2.67 8.74 17.89
N ASP A 231 3.36 8.57 16.76
CA ASP A 231 4.65 9.20 16.42
C ASP A 231 4.58 10.07 15.15
N SER A 232 3.48 10.81 15.01
CA SER A 232 3.15 11.59 13.82
C SER A 232 2.77 13.04 14.12
N ARG A 233 2.99 13.94 13.15
CA ARG A 233 2.57 15.34 13.20
C ARG A 233 1.69 15.69 12.01
N VAL A 234 0.67 16.52 12.22
CA VAL A 234 -0.33 16.90 11.22
C VAL A 234 -0.63 18.39 11.28
N GLU A 235 -1.07 18.95 10.16
CA GLU A 235 -1.50 20.35 10.07
C GLU A 235 -2.96 20.51 10.54
N THR A 236 -3.40 21.74 10.78
CA THR A 236 -4.73 22.05 11.32
C THR A 236 -5.89 21.66 10.39
N ASP A 237 -5.66 21.57 9.09
CA ASP A 237 -6.66 21.24 8.07
C ASP A 237 -6.70 19.74 7.71
N TRP A 238 -6.01 18.89 8.48
CA TRP A 238 -5.78 17.49 8.15
C TRP A 238 -7.06 16.65 8.09
N ILE A 239 -7.92 16.73 9.11
CA ILE A 239 -9.22 16.02 9.13
C ILE A 239 -10.12 16.54 8.00
N THR A 240 -10.21 17.86 7.85
CA THR A 240 -10.99 18.52 6.79
C THR A 240 -10.58 18.05 5.39
N ASN A 241 -9.28 17.95 5.12
CA ASN A 241 -8.78 17.48 3.82
C ASN A 241 -9.15 16.02 3.52
N HIS A 242 -9.25 15.15 4.52
CA HIS A 242 -9.77 13.79 4.33
C HIS A 242 -11.25 13.79 3.99
N ILE A 243 -12.08 14.55 4.71
CA ILE A 243 -13.53 14.66 4.45
C ILE A 243 -13.80 15.20 3.04
N LYS A 244 -13.10 16.26 2.63
CA LYS A 244 -13.21 16.81 1.27
C LYS A 244 -12.92 15.78 0.18
N CYS A 245 -11.89 14.95 0.40
CA CYS A 245 -11.51 13.88 -0.54
C CYS A 245 -12.60 12.80 -0.63
N LEU A 246 -13.13 12.33 0.50
CA LEU A 246 -14.19 11.33 0.54
C LEU A 246 -15.46 11.82 -0.14
N GLN A 247 -15.85 13.08 0.10
CA GLN A 247 -17.05 13.64 -0.52
C GLN A 247 -16.87 13.86 -2.02
N HIS A 248 -15.78 14.50 -2.43
CA HIS A 248 -15.57 14.89 -3.82
C HIS A 248 -15.58 13.69 -4.77
N TYR A 249 -14.84 12.64 -4.42
CA TYR A 249 -14.73 11.43 -5.24
C TYR A 249 -15.78 10.38 -4.90
N ASN A 250 -16.71 10.67 -3.99
CA ASN A 250 -17.59 9.68 -3.37
C ASN A 250 -16.82 8.42 -2.91
N ALA A 251 -15.63 8.62 -2.36
CA ALA A 251 -14.71 7.53 -2.01
C ALA A 251 -15.12 6.83 -0.71
N ASP A 252 -14.65 5.60 -0.52
CA ASP A 252 -14.79 4.83 0.71
C ASP A 252 -13.61 5.07 1.67
N VAL A 253 -12.44 5.35 1.10
CA VAL A 253 -11.19 5.54 1.81
C VAL A 253 -10.42 6.73 1.23
N SER A 254 -9.89 7.57 2.11
CA SER A 254 -8.95 8.64 1.80
C SER A 254 -7.60 8.32 2.45
N SER A 255 -6.62 7.92 1.65
CA SER A 255 -5.26 7.59 2.09
C SER A 255 -4.35 8.82 1.95
N GLY A 256 -3.98 9.42 3.06
CA GLY A 256 -3.12 10.59 3.09
C GLY A 256 -1.65 10.27 2.79
N VAL A 257 -0.83 11.31 2.64
CA VAL A 257 0.59 11.17 2.29
C VAL A 257 1.47 11.23 3.52
N SER A 258 2.29 10.20 3.70
CA SER A 258 3.27 10.13 4.78
C SER A 258 4.64 10.67 4.33
N ILE A 259 5.04 11.79 4.93
CA ILE A 259 6.34 12.42 4.76
C ILE A 259 7.27 11.90 5.85
N SER A 260 8.46 11.44 5.48
CA SER A 260 9.47 11.00 6.46
C SER A 260 10.51 12.09 6.64
N LYS A 261 10.80 12.49 7.90
CA LYS A 261 11.88 13.45 8.22
C LYS A 261 13.27 12.94 7.82
N VAL A 262 13.43 11.61 7.73
CA VAL A 262 14.69 10.94 7.36
C VAL A 262 14.49 10.05 6.12
N GLY A 263 15.32 10.26 5.10
CA GLY A 263 15.70 9.22 4.13
C GLY A 263 15.25 9.38 2.68
N ALA A 264 13.97 9.60 2.37
CA ALA A 264 13.46 9.42 1.00
C ALA A 264 12.59 10.57 0.49
N LYS A 265 12.81 11.00 -0.76
CA LYS A 265 11.90 11.89 -1.49
C LYS A 265 10.53 11.22 -1.57
N VAL A 266 9.47 11.98 -1.30
CA VAL A 266 8.09 11.54 -1.52
C VAL A 266 7.94 11.17 -3.00
N PRO A 267 7.54 9.93 -3.34
CA PRO A 267 7.35 9.53 -4.72
C PRO A 267 6.36 10.45 -5.45
N LYS A 268 6.63 10.77 -6.73
CA LYS A 268 5.82 11.72 -7.52
C LYS A 268 4.33 11.38 -7.56
N HIS A 269 3.96 10.10 -7.48
CA HIS A 269 2.55 9.68 -7.50
C HIS A 269 1.77 10.07 -6.23
N TYR A 270 2.43 10.51 -5.15
CA TYR A 270 1.75 11.06 -3.98
C TYR A 270 1.54 12.58 -4.06
N SER A 271 1.90 13.24 -5.16
CA SER A 271 1.75 14.69 -5.28
C SER A 271 0.42 15.15 -5.89
N PHE A 272 -0.46 14.22 -6.26
CA PHE A 272 -1.76 14.48 -6.89
C PHE A 272 -2.77 13.40 -6.47
N PHE A 273 -4.06 13.64 -6.66
CA PHE A 273 -5.09 12.65 -6.38
C PHE A 273 -5.03 11.51 -7.40
N ARG A 274 -5.12 10.28 -6.92
CA ARG A 274 -5.20 9.08 -7.76
C ARG A 274 -5.92 7.96 -7.04
N VAL A 275 -6.33 6.94 -7.78
CA VAL A 275 -6.67 5.65 -7.17
C VAL A 275 -5.45 5.11 -6.44
N SER A 276 -5.61 4.85 -5.14
CA SER A 276 -4.53 4.37 -4.29
C SER A 276 -4.23 2.90 -4.56
N ASP A 277 -2.95 2.57 -4.67
CA ASP A 277 -2.42 1.22 -4.84
C ASP A 277 -1.82 0.64 -3.54
N GLN A 278 -1.99 1.37 -2.43
CA GLN A 278 -1.63 0.96 -1.08
C GLN A 278 -2.55 1.60 -0.05
N LEU A 279 -2.44 1.15 1.20
CA LEU A 279 -3.11 1.76 2.33
C LEU A 279 -2.06 1.92 3.45
N ASP A 280 -1.95 3.12 3.99
CA ASP A 280 -1.11 3.43 5.15
C ASP A 280 -2.05 3.66 6.34
N THR A 281 -2.15 2.68 7.23
CA THR A 281 -3.08 2.79 8.35
C THR A 281 -2.65 3.84 9.37
N GLY A 282 -1.50 4.50 9.23
CA GLY A 282 -1.13 5.65 10.05
C GLY A 282 -1.66 6.99 9.55
N ASN A 283 -2.28 7.04 8.37
CA ASN A 283 -2.84 8.26 7.77
C ASN A 283 -3.96 7.91 6.77
N ALA A 284 -5.04 7.28 7.26
CA ALA A 284 -6.16 6.90 6.40
C ALA A 284 -7.50 7.14 7.10
N MET A 285 -8.39 7.86 6.41
CA MET A 285 -9.80 7.97 6.79
C MET A 285 -10.62 6.95 6.03
N ILE A 286 -11.42 6.17 6.74
CA ILE A 286 -12.20 5.06 6.20
C ILE A 286 -13.65 5.21 6.67
N LYS A 287 -14.63 5.14 5.75
CA LYS A 287 -16.05 5.05 6.14
C LYS A 287 -16.25 3.83 7.04
N LYS A 288 -16.92 4.00 8.19
CA LYS A 288 -17.14 2.91 9.16
C LYS A 288 -17.88 1.72 8.54
N ASP A 289 -18.76 1.98 7.58
CA ASP A 289 -19.44 0.95 6.78
C ASP A 289 -18.48 0.00 6.04
N VAL A 290 -17.28 0.44 5.64
CA VAL A 290 -16.28 -0.45 5.04
C VAL A 290 -15.93 -1.59 6.00
N PHE A 291 -15.73 -1.29 7.29
CA PHE A 291 -15.43 -2.30 8.30
C PHE A 291 -16.62 -3.25 8.53
N ARG A 292 -17.87 -2.78 8.41
CA ARG A 292 -19.06 -3.65 8.45
C ARG A 292 -19.10 -4.62 7.26
N ARG A 293 -18.80 -4.12 6.06
CA ARG A 293 -18.79 -4.91 4.82
C ARG A 293 -17.68 -5.95 4.76
N ILE A 294 -16.46 -5.62 5.22
CA ILE A 294 -15.27 -6.46 4.98
C ILE A 294 -14.61 -7.02 6.24
N GLY A 295 -15.14 -6.67 7.42
CA GLY A 295 -14.59 -7.01 8.72
C GLY A 295 -13.39 -6.15 9.13
N LEU A 296 -13.01 -6.30 10.41
CA LEU A 296 -11.92 -5.58 11.06
C LEU A 296 -10.52 -6.02 10.57
N PHE A 297 -9.44 -5.56 11.21
CA PHE A 297 -8.08 -5.96 10.85
C PHE A 297 -7.79 -7.43 11.20
N ASP A 298 -7.08 -8.15 10.31
CA ASP A 298 -6.71 -9.57 10.52
C ASP A 298 -5.59 -9.69 11.57
N ARG A 299 -5.92 -10.30 12.72
CA ARG A 299 -4.95 -10.51 13.80
C ARG A 299 -3.84 -11.52 13.47
N GLN A 300 -3.89 -12.20 12.32
CA GLN A 300 -2.74 -12.98 11.82
C GLN A 300 -1.48 -12.12 11.58
N PHE A 301 -1.62 -10.80 11.48
CA PHE A 301 -0.54 -9.86 11.23
C PHE A 301 0.06 -9.23 12.49
N GLU A 302 -0.42 -9.63 13.68
CA GLU A 302 0.11 -9.12 14.94
C GLU A 302 1.61 -9.34 15.07
N LYS A 303 2.31 -8.29 15.52
CA LYS A 303 3.78 -8.28 15.71
C LYS A 303 4.57 -8.65 14.45
N GLN A 304 3.96 -8.51 13.26
CA GLN A 304 4.60 -8.78 11.97
C GLN A 304 4.23 -7.71 10.93
N ARG A 305 4.43 -7.99 9.65
CA ARG A 305 4.33 -7.00 8.55
C ARG A 305 3.17 -7.33 7.61
N MET A 306 2.74 -6.33 6.85
CA MET A 306 1.70 -6.41 5.80
C MET A 306 0.26 -6.43 6.30
N GLY A 307 -0.03 -6.03 7.54
CA GLY A 307 -1.43 -5.87 7.96
C GLY A 307 -2.13 -4.70 7.26
N ASP A 308 -1.46 -3.57 7.03
CA ASP A 308 -1.99 -2.47 6.18
C ASP A 308 -2.23 -2.98 4.75
N GLY A 309 -1.21 -3.69 4.24
CA GLY A 309 -1.20 -4.32 2.93
C GLY A 309 -2.39 -5.26 2.73
N GLU A 310 -2.71 -6.04 3.76
CA GLU A 310 -3.82 -6.97 3.78
C GLU A 310 -5.18 -6.27 3.81
N PHE A 311 -5.37 -5.31 4.71
CA PHE A 311 -6.62 -4.58 4.81
C PHE A 311 -6.90 -3.81 3.51
N GLY A 312 -5.89 -3.11 2.96
CA GLY A 312 -6.00 -2.42 1.67
C GLY A 312 -6.33 -3.35 0.50
N ALA A 313 -5.82 -4.60 0.49
CA ALA A 313 -6.19 -5.59 -0.52
C ALA A 313 -7.67 -6.01 -0.38
N ARG A 314 -8.18 -6.18 0.84
CA ARG A 314 -9.61 -6.46 1.06
C ARG A 314 -10.51 -5.29 0.66
N VAL A 315 -10.12 -4.05 0.97
CA VAL A 315 -10.79 -2.83 0.48
C VAL A 315 -10.90 -2.87 -1.04
N HIS A 316 -9.77 -3.11 -1.73
CA HIS A 316 -9.71 -3.19 -3.19
C HIS A 316 -10.59 -4.32 -3.75
N ILE A 317 -10.45 -5.55 -3.27
CA ILE A 317 -11.19 -6.72 -3.80
C ILE A 317 -12.71 -6.53 -3.64
N ASN A 318 -13.16 -5.87 -2.58
CA ASN A 318 -14.57 -5.58 -2.33
C ASN A 318 -15.10 -4.35 -3.11
N GLY A 319 -14.29 -3.79 -4.01
CA GLY A 319 -14.68 -2.68 -4.88
C GLY A 319 -14.84 -1.35 -4.17
N CYS A 320 -14.26 -1.21 -2.97
CA CYS A 320 -14.26 0.07 -2.26
C CYS A 320 -13.26 1.03 -2.94
N LEU A 321 -13.66 2.27 -3.16
CA LEU A 321 -12.79 3.28 -3.77
C LEU A 321 -11.85 3.86 -2.73
N ASN A 322 -10.55 3.62 -2.89
CA ASN A 322 -9.49 4.23 -2.09
C ASN A 322 -8.74 5.28 -2.90
N VAL A 323 -8.76 6.52 -2.44
CA VAL A 323 -8.11 7.67 -3.09
C VAL A 323 -6.87 8.08 -2.32
N SER A 324 -5.74 8.22 -3.02
CA SER A 324 -4.55 8.85 -2.47
C SER A 324 -4.74 10.36 -2.41
N ASN A 325 -4.58 10.94 -1.22
CA ASN A 325 -4.89 12.32 -0.92
C ASN A 325 -3.61 13.13 -0.64
N PRO A 326 -3.10 13.92 -1.61
CA PRO A 326 -1.89 14.73 -1.44
C PRO A 326 -2.07 15.92 -0.50
N LYS A 327 -3.31 16.27 -0.12
CA LYS A 327 -3.62 17.40 0.77
C LYS A 327 -3.61 16.97 2.24
N ALA A 328 -4.03 15.74 2.54
CA ALA A 328 -3.95 15.19 3.89
C ALA A 328 -2.55 14.63 4.19
N LYS A 329 -1.61 15.51 4.55
CA LYS A 329 -0.22 15.14 4.83
C LYS A 329 -0.02 14.81 6.30
N ARG A 330 0.87 13.86 6.55
CA ARG A 330 1.37 13.50 7.87
C ARG A 330 2.89 13.45 7.86
N LEU A 331 3.53 14.07 8.82
CA LEU A 331 4.96 13.88 9.08
C LEU A 331 5.16 12.71 10.05
N HIS A 332 5.67 11.59 9.57
CA HIS A 332 5.97 10.41 10.39
C HIS A 332 7.42 10.49 10.90
N LEU A 333 7.57 10.60 12.23
CA LEU A 333 8.87 10.85 12.88
C LEU A 333 9.78 9.61 12.90
N LYS A 334 9.23 8.40 12.76
CA LYS A 334 9.96 7.12 12.75
C LYS A 334 10.86 6.95 13.98
N VAL A 335 10.29 7.16 15.16
CA VAL A 335 11.02 7.15 16.44
C VAL A 335 11.70 5.80 16.71
N ASN A 336 12.92 5.79 17.24
CA ASN A 336 13.72 4.55 17.31
C ASN A 336 13.30 3.57 18.41
N SER A 337 12.42 3.97 19.33
CA SER A 337 12.01 3.20 20.50
C SER A 337 10.48 3.22 20.72
N GLY A 338 9.99 2.27 21.53
CA GLY A 338 8.58 2.12 21.84
C GLY A 338 7.74 1.63 20.66
N GLY A 339 6.43 1.54 20.86
CA GLY A 339 5.53 0.92 19.91
C GLY A 339 5.84 -0.56 19.69
N LEU A 340 5.39 -1.11 18.56
CA LEU A 340 5.75 -2.48 18.21
C LEU A 340 7.24 -2.64 17.80
N ARG A 341 8.08 -1.58 17.80
CA ARG A 341 9.52 -1.66 17.42
C ARG A 341 10.33 -2.55 18.36
N ASP A 342 9.87 -2.66 19.60
CA ASP A 342 10.44 -3.55 20.63
C ASP A 342 10.06 -5.02 20.39
N MET A 343 9.12 -5.31 19.47
CA MET A 343 8.55 -6.63 19.24
C MET A 343 8.75 -7.09 17.79
N GLY A 344 9.58 -8.12 17.61
CA GLY A 344 9.73 -8.82 16.31
C GLY A 344 10.68 -8.14 15.31
N SER A 345 10.68 -8.64 14.07
CA SER A 345 11.45 -8.07 12.95
C SER A 345 10.58 -7.10 12.15
N TRP A 346 11.02 -5.85 12.09
CA TRP A 346 10.37 -4.80 11.30
C TRP A 346 10.85 -4.76 9.86
N ASP A 347 11.84 -5.52 9.45
CA ASP A 347 12.15 -5.65 8.03
C ASP A 347 11.40 -6.88 7.50
N ALA A 348 10.60 -6.69 6.44
CA ALA A 348 9.81 -7.78 5.88
C ALA A 348 10.69 -8.94 5.40
N PHE A 349 11.91 -8.65 4.92
CA PHE A 349 12.83 -9.64 4.37
C PHE A 349 14.16 -9.74 5.13
N ARG A 350 14.50 -8.81 6.04
CA ARG A 350 15.65 -8.97 6.91
C ARG A 350 15.25 -9.51 8.27
N THR A 351 16.10 -10.39 8.78
CA THR A 351 15.89 -11.09 10.03
C THR A 351 16.81 -10.51 11.10
N LYS A 352 16.33 -10.39 12.34
CA LYS A 352 17.18 -10.01 13.48
C LYS A 352 18.10 -11.17 13.88
N ARG A 353 17.62 -12.41 13.79
CA ARG A 353 18.40 -13.63 14.08
C ARG A 353 18.67 -14.43 12.80
N TRP A 354 19.76 -15.19 12.80
CA TRP A 354 20.22 -15.96 11.63
C TRP A 354 19.22 -17.04 11.18
N LEU A 355 18.52 -17.68 12.12
CA LEU A 355 17.63 -18.80 11.84
C LEU A 355 16.14 -18.40 11.73
N ASP A 356 15.83 -17.11 11.79
CA ASP A 356 14.45 -16.64 11.63
C ASP A 356 13.95 -16.84 10.20
N ALA A 357 12.63 -16.91 10.04
CA ALA A 357 12.00 -17.01 8.73
C ALA A 357 12.25 -15.74 7.88
N ARG A 358 12.59 -15.94 6.61
CA ARG A 358 12.71 -14.88 5.60
C ARG A 358 11.78 -15.20 4.42
N PRO A 359 10.94 -14.26 3.95
CA PRO A 359 10.49 -13.09 4.69
C PRO A 359 9.77 -13.49 5.99
N VAL A 360 9.34 -12.52 6.80
CA VAL A 360 8.48 -12.82 7.95
C VAL A 360 7.21 -13.57 7.49
N PRO A 361 6.67 -14.54 8.27
CA PRO A 361 5.64 -15.45 7.77
C PRO A 361 4.35 -14.78 7.28
N SER A 362 3.93 -13.69 7.90
CA SER A 362 2.78 -12.87 7.48
C SER A 362 2.89 -12.33 6.05
N VAL A 363 4.09 -11.99 5.58
CA VAL A 363 4.30 -11.50 4.20
C VAL A 363 3.96 -12.61 3.20
N LEU A 364 4.47 -13.82 3.42
CA LEU A 364 4.14 -14.96 2.55
C LEU A 364 2.69 -15.41 2.71
N TYR A 365 2.12 -15.32 3.92
CA TYR A 365 0.70 -15.55 4.14
C TYR A 365 -0.15 -14.60 3.29
N PHE A 366 0.13 -13.29 3.34
CA PHE A 366 -0.54 -12.27 2.51
C PHE A 366 -0.41 -12.58 1.01
N TYR A 367 0.82 -12.80 0.52
CA TYR A 367 1.05 -13.05 -0.91
C TYR A 367 0.31 -14.29 -1.41
N ARG A 368 0.39 -15.39 -0.66
CA ARG A 368 -0.23 -16.66 -1.05
C ARG A 368 -1.75 -16.64 -0.95
N ARG A 369 -2.29 -15.96 0.06
CA ARG A 369 -3.74 -15.86 0.28
C ARG A 369 -4.43 -15.03 -0.80
N TYR A 370 -3.86 -13.89 -1.17
CA TYR A 370 -4.54 -12.94 -2.07
C TYR A 370 -4.08 -13.04 -3.52
N PHE A 371 -2.80 -13.33 -3.79
CA PHE A 371 -2.25 -13.36 -5.15
C PHE A 371 -1.91 -14.78 -5.65
N GLY A 372 -2.01 -15.77 -4.78
CA GLY A 372 -1.74 -17.17 -5.09
C GLY A 372 -0.25 -17.55 -5.05
N LYS A 373 -0.01 -18.85 -5.22
CA LYS A 373 1.33 -19.46 -5.08
C LYS A 373 2.35 -18.89 -6.06
N ASN A 374 1.97 -18.68 -7.32
CA ASN A 374 2.88 -18.26 -8.39
C ASN A 374 3.37 -16.83 -8.16
N ALA A 375 2.48 -15.91 -7.80
CA ALA A 375 2.84 -14.54 -7.46
C ALA A 375 3.76 -14.48 -6.23
N ALA A 376 3.48 -15.29 -5.20
CA ALA A 376 4.34 -15.38 -4.03
C ALA A 376 5.76 -15.85 -4.38
N ILE A 377 5.90 -16.85 -5.27
CA ILE A 377 7.20 -17.33 -5.74
C ILE A 377 7.95 -16.22 -6.51
N LEU A 378 7.28 -15.53 -7.43
CA LEU A 378 7.88 -14.40 -8.16
C LEU A 378 8.34 -13.29 -7.20
N ALA A 379 7.55 -13.00 -6.16
CA ALA A 379 7.91 -12.03 -5.14
C ALA A 379 9.17 -12.45 -4.35
N LEU A 380 9.31 -13.74 -4.03
CA LEU A 380 10.52 -14.27 -3.38
C LEU A 380 11.75 -14.19 -4.29
N ILE A 381 11.62 -14.57 -5.56
CA ILE A 381 12.71 -14.49 -6.55
C ILE A 381 13.19 -13.05 -6.69
N LYS A 382 12.25 -12.09 -6.75
CA LYS A 382 12.56 -10.66 -6.89
C LYS A 382 13.22 -10.07 -5.63
N ASN A 383 12.64 -10.32 -4.45
CA ASN A 383 12.97 -9.53 -3.26
C ASN A 383 14.07 -10.17 -2.38
N THR A 384 14.22 -11.49 -2.40
CA THR A 384 15.21 -12.19 -1.56
C THR A 384 16.67 -11.79 -1.86
N PRO A 385 17.12 -11.69 -3.12
CA PRO A 385 18.48 -11.24 -3.41
C PRO A 385 18.75 -9.82 -2.87
N LEU A 386 17.76 -8.94 -2.98
CA LEU A 386 17.86 -7.54 -2.55
C LEU A 386 17.83 -7.34 -1.03
N SER A 387 17.49 -8.38 -0.25
CA SER A 387 17.44 -8.30 1.21
C SER A 387 18.76 -8.62 1.89
N ILE A 388 19.67 -9.31 1.20
CA ILE A 388 20.97 -9.75 1.74
C ILE A 388 21.85 -8.56 2.08
N MET A 389 21.85 -7.52 1.25
CA MET A 389 22.67 -6.32 1.47
C MET A 389 21.90 -5.23 2.24
N PRO A 390 22.48 -4.65 3.32
CA PRO A 390 21.94 -3.49 4.02
C PRO A 390 21.68 -2.30 3.09
N TYR A 391 20.65 -1.50 3.38
CA TYR A 391 20.21 -0.40 2.50
C TYR A 391 21.32 0.66 2.31
N ARG A 392 22.09 0.95 3.37
CA ARG A 392 23.23 1.88 3.34
C ARG A 392 24.29 1.55 2.30
N PHE A 393 24.39 0.30 1.86
CA PHE A 393 25.39 -0.15 0.90
C PHE A 393 24.85 -0.32 -0.52
N LYS A 394 23.54 -0.12 -0.74
CA LYS A 394 22.89 -0.28 -2.06
C LYS A 394 23.38 0.69 -3.14
N ASN A 395 24.00 1.80 -2.75
CA ASN A 395 24.53 2.78 -3.70
C ASN A 395 26.01 2.54 -4.05
N HIS A 396 26.70 1.61 -3.39
CA HIS A 396 28.10 1.30 -3.67
C HIS A 396 28.22 0.07 -4.58
N LYS A 397 28.64 0.28 -5.83
CA LYS A 397 28.74 -0.78 -6.86
C LYS A 397 29.58 -1.98 -6.40
N TYR A 398 30.74 -1.74 -5.79
CA TYR A 398 31.63 -2.80 -5.30
C TYR A 398 31.02 -3.60 -4.14
N LEU A 399 30.39 -2.94 -3.16
CA LEU A 399 29.72 -3.63 -2.06
C LEU A 399 28.50 -4.42 -2.54
N THR A 400 27.84 -3.94 -3.60
CA THR A 400 26.75 -4.67 -4.26
C THR A 400 27.25 -5.95 -4.92
N LEU A 401 28.37 -5.89 -5.64
CA LEU A 401 29.01 -7.07 -6.25
C LEU A 401 29.51 -8.05 -5.18
N LEU A 402 30.13 -7.56 -4.10
CA LEU A 402 30.53 -8.38 -2.97
C LEU A 402 29.31 -9.06 -2.30
N GLY A 403 28.21 -8.34 -2.12
CA GLY A 403 26.96 -8.89 -1.60
C GLY A 403 26.39 -9.99 -2.50
N MET A 404 26.49 -9.84 -3.82
CA MET A 404 26.10 -10.87 -4.78
C MET A 404 27.00 -12.10 -4.74
N PHE A 405 28.30 -11.93 -4.49
CA PHE A 405 29.23 -13.04 -4.29
C PHE A 405 28.96 -13.78 -2.97
N LEU A 406 28.78 -13.05 -1.87
CA LEU A 406 28.44 -13.59 -0.54
C LEU A 406 27.10 -14.34 -0.54
N MET A 407 26.17 -13.96 -1.42
CA MET A 407 24.90 -14.67 -1.59
C MET A 407 25.13 -16.15 -1.92
N ILE A 408 26.15 -16.50 -2.71
CA ILE A 408 26.43 -17.90 -3.07
C ILE A 408 26.66 -18.73 -1.80
N PHE A 409 27.53 -18.25 -0.90
CA PHE A 409 27.81 -18.90 0.38
C PHE A 409 26.64 -18.88 1.35
N MET A 410 25.79 -17.85 1.28
CA MET A 410 24.59 -17.74 2.10
C MET A 410 23.38 -18.50 1.55
N THR A 411 23.48 -19.10 0.37
CA THR A 411 22.37 -19.78 -0.30
C THR A 411 21.75 -20.89 0.57
N PRO A 412 22.52 -21.80 1.22
CA PRO A 412 21.92 -22.84 2.06
C PRO A 412 21.09 -22.26 3.22
N LEU A 413 21.62 -21.22 3.88
CA LEU A 413 20.92 -20.53 4.96
C LEU A 413 19.65 -19.85 4.45
N ILE A 414 19.75 -19.12 3.34
CA ILE A 414 18.60 -18.42 2.75
C ILE A 414 17.51 -19.41 2.36
N LEU A 415 17.88 -20.53 1.72
CA LEU A 415 16.93 -21.60 1.38
C LEU A 415 16.24 -22.15 2.63
N PHE A 416 17.00 -22.40 3.71
CA PHE A 416 16.40 -22.80 4.99
C PHE A 416 15.40 -21.75 5.51
N GLN A 417 15.78 -20.47 5.52
CA GLN A 417 14.91 -19.38 5.98
C GLN A 417 13.62 -19.26 5.14
N LEU A 418 13.73 -19.42 3.82
CA LEU A 418 12.62 -19.43 2.87
C LEU A 418 11.68 -20.61 3.11
N ILE A 419 12.23 -21.82 3.27
CA ILE A 419 11.46 -23.04 3.57
C ILE A 419 10.73 -22.89 4.91
N LYS A 420 11.42 -22.36 5.94
CA LYS A 420 10.82 -22.08 7.24
C LYS A 420 9.66 -21.09 7.12
N SER A 421 9.85 -19.98 6.40
CA SER A 421 8.78 -19.01 6.14
C SER A 421 7.59 -19.62 5.38
N TRP A 422 7.87 -20.46 4.38
CA TRP A 422 6.84 -21.17 3.62
C TRP A 422 6.02 -22.13 4.51
N ARG A 423 6.68 -22.90 5.39
CA ARG A 423 5.99 -23.78 6.35
C ARG A 423 5.13 -22.99 7.33
N LEU A 424 5.66 -21.91 7.90
CA LEU A 424 4.91 -21.06 8.85
C LEU A 424 3.73 -20.35 8.19
N SER A 425 3.90 -19.82 6.98
CA SER A 425 2.78 -19.25 6.21
C SER A 425 1.73 -20.30 5.85
N SER A 426 2.12 -21.56 5.57
CA SER A 426 1.16 -22.65 5.36
C SER A 426 0.34 -22.94 6.63
N LYS A 427 0.94 -22.83 7.82
CA LYS A 427 0.18 -22.94 9.09
C LYS A 427 -0.86 -21.82 9.20
N LYS A 428 -0.48 -20.57 8.89
CA LYS A 428 -1.42 -19.43 8.88
C LYS A 428 -2.56 -19.61 7.88
N ILE A 429 -2.28 -20.09 6.67
CA ILE A 429 -3.31 -20.40 5.66
C ILE A 429 -4.29 -21.44 6.20
N LYS A 430 -3.79 -22.52 6.82
CA LYS A 430 -4.64 -23.57 7.42
C LYS A 430 -5.50 -23.05 8.58
N GLN A 431 -4.95 -22.17 9.40
CA GLN A 431 -5.68 -21.54 10.51
C GLN A 431 -6.77 -20.56 10.03
N GLY A 432 -6.63 -20.02 8.83
CA GLY A 432 -7.54 -19.00 8.32
C GLY A 432 -7.24 -17.59 8.85
N PRO A 433 -8.01 -16.60 8.40
CA PRO A 433 -7.88 -15.23 8.87
C PRO A 433 -8.50 -15.08 10.26
N LEU A 434 -7.96 -14.17 11.08
CA LEU A 434 -8.51 -13.81 12.38
C LEU A 434 -9.15 -12.42 12.28
N ILE A 435 -10.18 -12.32 11.44
CA ILE A 435 -10.93 -11.09 11.17
C ILE A 435 -12.25 -11.17 11.95
N ALA A 436 -12.44 -10.23 12.88
CA ALA A 436 -13.71 -10.09 13.59
C ALA A 436 -14.69 -9.23 12.76
N PRO A 437 -16.00 -9.48 12.84
CA PRO A 437 -17.00 -8.57 12.30
C PRO A 437 -17.04 -7.26 13.10
N LEU A 438 -17.63 -6.24 12.47
CA LEU A 438 -18.11 -5.04 13.15
C LEU A 438 -19.63 -5.06 13.03
N ASP A 439 -20.30 -5.11 14.18
CA ASP A 439 -21.76 -5.21 14.28
C ASP A 439 -22.49 -3.94 13.81
#